data_AF-A0A3D2A6B2-F1
#
_entry.id   AF-A0A3D2A6B2-F1
#
_cell.length_a   1.000
_cell.length_b   1.000
_cell.length_c   1.000
_cell.angle_alpha   90.00
_cell.angle_beta   90.00
_cell.angle_gamma   90.00
#
_symmetry.space_group_name_H-M   'P 1'
#
loop_
_entity.id
_entity.type
_entity.pdbx_description
1 polymer ?
#
loop_
_entity_poly.entity_id
_entity_poly.type
_entity_poly.pdbx_seq_one_letter_code
_entity_poly.pdbx_strand_id
1 'polypeptide(L)'
;MLNMSANLKPVLNILNRFSGWLLFLAMVWLCWTAARLFWLLLAAPLAPALPLAPLQSSTASGNDNAGLFAIFSDLEPSAAPVQPPPNVELKGVLLAMPESQSSALLDVNGEVKNYRIGDTLTGSDYALAAVDWNAVVIADAFDKQTVIRMVEAMPLDQSDNIAGAVSNQRLPDHTMLPTAPPPADIDNEAAMAGSDDRDSSPQSAIAEAVTELQENPASYLSRMGVMASGESYQVTAAMPAQLRNRLGLEPGDKVITVNGQSVGNNPAQDAGILQQVQQTGEAQIQVQRGEQVITIRQQF
;
A
#
# COMPACT_ATOMS: atom_id res chain seq x y z
N MET A 1 29.73 42.88 66.40
CA MET A 1 28.73 43.97 66.22
C MET A 1 28.51 44.07 64.71
N LEU A 2 27.33 43.99 64.08
CA LEU A 2 25.96 44.31 64.45
C LEU A 2 24.96 43.37 63.72
N ASN A 3 23.91 42.97 64.43
CA ASN A 3 22.52 42.76 63.97
C ASN A 3 22.23 42.05 62.62
N MET A 4 22.22 40.72 62.60
CA MET A 4 21.42 39.93 61.63
C MET A 4 20.23 39.18 62.28
N SER A 5 20.16 39.13 63.61
CA SER A 5 19.11 38.40 64.34
C SER A 5 17.77 39.15 64.45
N ALA A 6 17.74 40.44 64.09
CA ALA A 6 16.55 41.29 64.24
C ALA A 6 15.54 41.14 63.08
N ASN A 7 15.98 40.74 61.88
CA ASN A 7 15.12 40.62 60.69
C ASN A 7 14.42 39.25 60.55
N LEU A 8 14.81 38.24 61.34
CA LEU A 8 14.22 36.89 61.27
C LEU A 8 12.89 36.78 62.03
N LYS A 9 12.69 37.60 63.07
CA LYS A 9 11.46 37.60 63.88
C LYS A 9 10.20 37.97 63.10
N PRO A 10 10.17 39.04 62.26
CA PRO A 10 8.99 39.34 61.45
C PRO A 10 8.75 38.26 60.38
N VAL A 11 9.80 37.69 59.78
CA VAL A 11 9.69 36.62 58.78
C VAL A 11 9.10 35.34 59.40
N LEU A 12 9.52 34.96 60.60
CA LEU A 12 8.94 33.82 61.32
C LEU A 12 7.46 34.03 61.67
N ASN A 13 7.08 35.27 62.02
CA ASN A 13 5.69 35.58 62.36
C ASN A 13 4.80 35.62 61.11
N ILE A 14 5.32 36.13 59.98
CA ILE A 14 4.70 36.00 58.65
C ILE A 14 4.53 34.51 58.31
N LEU A 15 5.58 33.70 58.45
CA LEU A 15 5.55 32.29 58.09
C LEU A 15 4.57 31.48 58.97
N ASN A 16 4.48 31.80 60.26
CA ASN A 16 3.50 31.18 61.18
C ASN A 16 2.05 31.56 60.82
N ARG A 17 1.83 32.81 60.39
CA ARG A 17 0.51 33.26 59.93
C ARG A 17 0.11 32.67 58.58
N PHE A 18 1.08 32.44 57.69
CA PHE A 18 0.87 31.72 56.43
C PHE A 18 0.81 30.20 56.63
N SER A 19 1.33 29.65 57.73
CA SER A 19 1.32 28.21 58.01
C SER A 19 -0.10 27.65 58.04
N GLY A 20 -1.06 28.34 58.65
CA GLY A 20 -2.47 27.90 58.64
C GLY A 20 -3.07 27.86 57.23
N TRP A 21 -2.73 28.83 56.38
CA TRP A 21 -3.20 28.87 54.99
C TRP A 21 -2.50 27.82 54.12
N LEU A 22 -1.21 27.59 54.35
CA LEU A 22 -0.42 26.53 53.73
C LEU A 22 -0.96 25.14 54.12
N LEU A 23 -1.30 24.92 55.39
CA LEU A 23 -1.92 23.69 55.86
C LEU A 23 -3.28 23.49 55.19
N PHE A 24 -4.10 24.53 55.11
CA PHE A 24 -5.39 24.44 54.41
C PHE A 24 -5.21 24.06 52.93
N LEU A 25 -4.26 24.69 52.24
CA LEU A 25 -3.95 24.37 50.85
C LEU A 25 -3.43 22.93 50.69
N ALA A 26 -2.54 22.49 51.59
CA ALA A 26 -2.03 21.12 51.61
C ALA A 26 -3.15 20.10 51.90
N MET A 27 -4.10 20.43 52.78
CA MET A 27 -5.24 19.59 53.11
C MET A 27 -6.19 19.45 51.92
N VAL A 28 -6.49 20.55 51.22
CA VAL A 28 -7.30 20.54 49.99
C VAL A 28 -6.61 19.73 48.89
N TRP A 29 -5.31 19.92 48.72
CA TRP A 29 -4.52 19.18 47.74
C TRP A 29 -4.50 17.67 48.05
N LEU A 30 -4.32 17.30 49.33
CA LEU A 30 -4.37 15.91 49.78
C LEU A 30 -5.77 15.30 49.62
N CYS A 31 -6.83 16.08 49.84
CA CYS A 31 -8.19 15.62 49.61
C CYS A 31 -8.47 15.39 48.12
N TRP A 32 -7.98 16.27 47.24
CA TRP A 32 -8.06 16.09 45.79
C TRP A 32 -7.34 14.81 45.35
N THR A 33 -6.09 14.62 45.78
CA THR A 33 -5.30 13.45 45.38
C THR A 33 -5.94 12.16 45.86
N ALA A 34 -6.46 12.13 47.09
CA ALA A 34 -7.22 11.00 47.61
C ALA A 34 -8.49 10.71 46.80
N ALA A 35 -9.25 11.74 46.41
CA ALA A 35 -10.44 11.58 45.56
C ALA A 35 -10.07 11.02 44.17
N ARG A 36 -8.99 11.51 43.56
CA ARG A 36 -8.49 11.00 42.26
C ARG A 36 -8.08 9.52 42.36
N LEU A 37 -7.40 9.15 43.44
CA LEU A 37 -6.93 7.79 43.68
C LEU A 37 -8.11 6.85 43.99
N PHE A 38 -9.10 7.34 44.75
CA PHE A 38 -10.36 6.65 45.00
C PHE A 38 -11.12 6.38 43.70
N TRP A 39 -11.21 7.38 42.81
CA TRP A 39 -11.84 7.20 41.49
C TRP A 39 -11.10 6.22 40.58
N LEU A 40 -9.76 6.18 40.64
CA LEU A 40 -8.98 5.18 39.91
C LEU A 40 -9.16 3.75 40.44
N LEU A 41 -9.39 3.58 41.75
CA LEU A 41 -9.67 2.28 42.36
C LEU A 41 -11.08 1.78 42.05
N LEU A 42 -12.07 2.67 42.04
CA LEU A 42 -13.49 2.31 41.87
C LEU A 42 -13.92 2.24 40.40
N ALA A 43 -13.33 3.09 39.55
CA ALA A 43 -13.60 3.18 38.12
C ALA A 43 -12.27 3.23 37.35
N ALA A 44 -11.46 2.18 37.52
CA ALA A 44 -10.30 1.97 36.66
C ALA A 44 -10.79 2.03 35.21
N PRO A 45 -10.21 2.89 34.34
CA PRO A 45 -10.60 2.97 32.95
C PRO A 45 -10.23 1.65 32.27
N LEU A 46 -11.16 0.72 32.27
CA LEU A 46 -11.08 -0.51 31.50
C LEU A 46 -11.09 -0.08 30.04
N ALA A 47 -10.00 -0.36 29.32
CA ALA A 47 -10.02 -0.26 27.87
C ALA A 47 -11.23 -1.07 27.37
N PRO A 48 -12.05 -0.54 26.44
CA PRO A 48 -13.14 -1.31 25.87
C PRO A 48 -12.57 -2.59 25.26
N ALA A 49 -12.79 -3.71 25.97
CA ALA A 49 -12.44 -5.02 25.46
C ALA A 49 -13.40 -5.29 24.32
N LEU A 50 -12.93 -5.16 23.09
CA LEU A 50 -13.67 -5.60 21.92
C LEU A 50 -13.83 -7.12 22.05
N PRO A 51 -15.05 -7.66 22.28
CA PRO A 51 -15.22 -9.09 22.27
C PRO A 51 -14.89 -9.57 20.85
N LEU A 52 -13.91 -10.46 20.73
CA LEU A 52 -13.69 -11.21 19.51
C LEU A 52 -14.89 -12.13 19.35
N ALA A 53 -15.92 -11.63 18.65
CA ALA A 53 -17.07 -12.43 18.28
C ALA A 53 -16.58 -13.49 17.28
N PRO A 54 -16.68 -14.80 17.60
CA PRO A 54 -16.56 -15.80 16.57
C PRO A 54 -17.64 -15.51 15.52
N LEU A 55 -17.29 -15.66 14.24
CA LEU A 55 -18.25 -15.68 13.14
C LEU A 55 -19.17 -16.90 13.33
N GLN A 56 -20.19 -16.74 14.18
CA GLN A 56 -21.26 -17.71 14.36
C GLN A 56 -22.38 -17.35 13.40
N SER A 57 -22.56 -18.19 12.39
CA SER A 57 -23.79 -18.28 11.61
C SER A 57 -24.93 -18.71 12.54
N SER A 58 -25.61 -17.74 13.16
CA SER A 58 -26.76 -18.02 14.01
C SER A 58 -27.99 -18.36 13.16
N THR A 59 -28.19 -19.64 12.89
CA THR A 59 -29.51 -20.18 12.62
C THR A 59 -30.30 -20.21 13.93
N ALA A 60 -31.24 -19.26 14.05
CA ALA A 60 -32.44 -19.27 14.89
C ALA A 60 -32.31 -19.56 16.40
N SER A 61 -32.68 -18.57 17.24
CA SER A 61 -33.88 -18.65 18.12
C SER A 61 -33.91 -17.54 19.16
N GLY A 62 -35.06 -16.85 19.26
CA GLY A 62 -35.62 -16.41 20.54
C GLY A 62 -35.16 -15.08 21.10
N ASN A 63 -35.59 -13.98 20.46
CA ASN A 63 -36.04 -12.70 21.04
C ASN A 63 -35.83 -11.60 20.00
N ASP A 64 -36.93 -11.27 19.35
CA ASP A 64 -36.97 -10.65 18.03
C ASP A 64 -36.81 -9.13 18.12
N ASN A 65 -35.61 -8.67 18.47
CA ASN A 65 -35.21 -7.26 18.31
C ASN A 65 -34.62 -6.98 16.92
N ALA A 66 -34.58 -7.99 16.04
CA ALA A 66 -34.09 -7.88 14.66
C ALA A 66 -34.99 -7.01 13.76
N GLY A 67 -36.27 -6.79 14.14
CA GLY A 67 -37.20 -5.95 13.38
C GLY A 67 -36.93 -4.44 13.49
N LEU A 68 -36.21 -3.98 14.52
CA LEU A 68 -35.93 -2.55 14.72
C LEU A 68 -34.82 -2.02 13.81
N PHE A 69 -33.99 -2.91 13.25
CA PHE A 69 -32.95 -2.57 12.28
C PHE A 69 -33.37 -2.80 10.82
N ALA A 70 -34.53 -3.42 10.60
CA ALA A 70 -35.12 -3.58 9.27
C ALA A 70 -35.67 -2.27 8.68
N ILE A 71 -35.78 -1.19 9.48
CA ILE A 71 -36.20 0.14 9.03
C ILE A 71 -35.13 0.81 8.14
N PHE A 72 -33.87 0.39 8.29
CA PHE A 72 -32.75 0.84 7.45
C PHE A 72 -32.38 -0.17 6.36
N SER A 73 -33.06 -1.31 6.32
CA SER A 73 -33.04 -2.18 5.16
C SER A 73 -33.96 -1.53 4.15
N ASP A 74 -33.35 -0.90 3.14
CA ASP A 74 -34.05 -0.47 1.93
C ASP A 74 -35.00 -1.62 1.54
N LEU A 75 -36.31 -1.35 1.53
CA LEU A 75 -37.27 -2.34 1.07
C LEU A 75 -36.99 -2.50 -0.42
N GLU A 76 -36.12 -3.43 -0.79
CA GLU A 76 -35.99 -3.88 -2.16
C GLU A 76 -37.41 -4.26 -2.63
N PRO A 77 -37.97 -3.58 -3.65
CA PRO A 77 -39.24 -3.99 -4.21
C PRO A 77 -39.09 -5.44 -4.69
N SER A 78 -40.03 -6.27 -4.22
CA SER A 78 -40.18 -7.68 -4.56
C SER A 78 -39.74 -7.96 -6.00
N ALA A 79 -38.63 -8.70 -6.13
CA ALA A 79 -37.97 -9.00 -7.38
C ALA A 79 -38.93 -9.63 -8.39
N ALA A 80 -39.12 -8.96 -9.52
CA ALA A 80 -39.42 -9.62 -10.79
C ALA A 80 -38.22 -10.52 -11.16
N PRO A 81 -38.42 -11.64 -11.89
CA PRO A 81 -37.39 -12.64 -12.09
C PRO A 81 -36.13 -12.01 -12.65
N VAL A 82 -35.03 -12.16 -11.90
CA VAL A 82 -33.68 -11.84 -12.34
C VAL A 82 -33.47 -12.56 -13.66
N GLN A 83 -33.48 -11.80 -14.77
CA GLN A 83 -32.98 -12.34 -16.02
C GLN A 83 -31.56 -12.82 -15.73
N PRO A 84 -31.18 -14.05 -16.10
CA PRO A 84 -29.82 -14.51 -15.90
C PRO A 84 -28.89 -13.44 -16.49
N PRO A 85 -27.85 -13.00 -15.76
CA PRO A 85 -26.93 -12.01 -16.30
C PRO A 85 -26.49 -12.55 -17.66
N PRO A 86 -26.54 -11.72 -18.73
CA PRO A 86 -26.02 -12.16 -20.02
C PRO A 86 -24.61 -12.70 -19.79
N ASN A 87 -24.21 -13.71 -20.56
CA ASN A 87 -22.84 -14.23 -20.51
C ASN A 87 -21.91 -13.12 -21.01
N VAL A 88 -21.55 -12.23 -20.10
CA VAL A 88 -20.71 -11.06 -20.30
C VAL A 88 -19.44 -11.32 -19.53
N GLU A 89 -18.37 -11.49 -20.27
CA GLU A 89 -17.03 -11.67 -19.71
C GLU A 89 -16.22 -10.40 -19.95
N LEU A 90 -15.67 -9.84 -18.87
CA LEU A 90 -14.76 -8.73 -18.99
C LEU A 90 -13.41 -9.24 -19.50
N LYS A 91 -12.94 -8.71 -20.64
CA LYS A 91 -11.64 -9.08 -21.24
C LYS A 91 -10.57 -8.01 -21.01
N GLY A 92 -10.97 -6.76 -20.86
CA GLY A 92 -10.03 -5.65 -20.67
C GLY A 92 -10.73 -4.35 -20.27
N VAL A 93 -9.98 -3.44 -19.66
CA VAL A 93 -10.45 -2.09 -19.32
C VAL A 93 -9.42 -1.05 -19.73
N LEU A 94 -9.88 0.07 -20.27
CA LEU A 94 -9.10 1.23 -20.63
C LEU A 94 -9.63 2.41 -19.82
N LEU A 95 -8.89 2.79 -18.78
CA LEU A 95 -9.20 3.95 -17.96
C LEU A 95 -8.70 5.22 -18.65
N ALA A 96 -9.57 6.21 -18.76
CA ALA A 96 -9.21 7.52 -19.27
C ALA A 96 -9.43 8.60 -18.20
N MET A 97 -8.72 9.72 -18.32
CA MET A 97 -9.02 10.94 -17.57
C MET A 97 -9.44 12.01 -18.58
N PRO A 98 -10.69 12.49 -18.55
CA PRO A 98 -11.76 12.22 -17.58
C PRO A 98 -12.36 10.80 -17.68
N GLU A 99 -12.86 10.31 -16.55
CA GLU A 99 -13.38 8.93 -16.39
C GLU A 99 -14.50 8.57 -17.37
N SER A 100 -15.27 9.56 -17.83
CA SER A 100 -16.32 9.41 -18.84
C SER A 100 -15.82 8.91 -20.20
N GLN A 101 -14.52 9.01 -20.46
CA GLN A 101 -13.90 8.50 -21.69
C GLN A 101 -13.36 7.07 -21.53
N SER A 102 -13.56 6.45 -20.36
CA SER A 102 -13.13 5.08 -20.14
C SER A 102 -13.93 4.11 -21.00
N SER A 103 -13.27 3.06 -21.45
CA SER A 103 -13.85 2.04 -22.30
C SER A 103 -13.52 0.66 -21.76
N ALA A 104 -14.37 -0.32 -21.98
CA ALA A 104 -14.14 -1.69 -21.60
C ALA A 104 -14.30 -2.62 -22.80
N LEU A 105 -13.46 -3.64 -22.83
CA LEU A 105 -13.55 -4.73 -23.80
C LEU A 105 -14.36 -5.85 -23.15
N LEU A 106 -15.59 -6.04 -23.63
CA LEU A 106 -16.49 -7.06 -23.13
C LEU A 106 -16.74 -8.11 -24.21
N ASP A 107 -16.71 -9.37 -23.81
CA ASP A 107 -17.23 -10.50 -24.57
C ASP A 107 -18.70 -10.68 -24.20
N VAL A 108 -19.61 -10.36 -25.11
CA VAL A 108 -21.04 -10.50 -24.90
C VAL A 108 -21.53 -11.63 -25.80
N ASN A 109 -21.91 -12.75 -25.22
CA ASN A 109 -22.39 -13.94 -25.96
C ASN A 109 -21.41 -14.45 -27.05
N GLY A 110 -20.10 -14.32 -26.84
CA GLY A 110 -19.06 -14.76 -27.77
C GLY A 110 -18.59 -13.69 -28.77
N GLU A 111 -19.15 -12.48 -28.71
CA GLU A 111 -18.70 -11.34 -29.53
C GLU A 111 -17.93 -10.33 -28.66
N VAL A 112 -16.62 -10.22 -28.92
CA VAL A 112 -15.73 -9.28 -28.23
C VAL A 112 -15.83 -7.91 -28.89
N LYS A 113 -16.32 -6.92 -28.15
CA LYS A 113 -16.45 -5.53 -28.60
C LYS A 113 -15.99 -4.55 -27.54
N ASN A 114 -15.57 -3.38 -27.99
CA ASN A 114 -15.24 -2.25 -27.13
C ASN A 114 -16.50 -1.41 -26.86
N TYR A 115 -16.79 -1.13 -25.59
CA TYR A 115 -17.93 -0.36 -25.14
C TYR A 115 -17.46 0.82 -24.27
N ARG A 116 -18.05 1.99 -24.48
CA ARG A 116 -17.83 3.19 -23.65
C ARG A 116 -18.91 3.35 -22.60
N ILE A 117 -18.62 4.15 -21.58
CA ILE A 117 -19.63 4.51 -20.57
C ILE A 117 -20.84 5.15 -21.28
N GLY A 118 -22.02 4.58 -21.06
CA GLY A 118 -23.29 4.94 -21.70
C GLY A 118 -23.66 4.06 -22.90
N ASP A 119 -22.76 3.22 -23.41
CA ASP A 119 -23.07 2.33 -24.54
C ASP A 119 -23.89 1.13 -24.08
N THR A 120 -24.90 0.76 -24.87
CA THR A 120 -25.71 -0.44 -24.68
C THR A 120 -24.98 -1.68 -25.20
N LEU A 121 -24.96 -2.75 -24.40
CA LEU A 121 -24.33 -4.02 -24.75
C LEU A 121 -25.09 -4.69 -25.89
N THR A 122 -24.36 -5.21 -26.88
CA THR A 122 -24.96 -5.84 -28.07
C THR A 122 -25.78 -7.06 -27.65
N GLY A 123 -27.08 -7.07 -27.98
CA GLY A 123 -27.96 -8.20 -27.70
C GLY A 123 -28.51 -8.26 -26.27
N SER A 124 -28.47 -7.15 -25.52
CA SER A 124 -29.07 -7.05 -24.19
C SER A 124 -29.55 -5.62 -23.89
N ASP A 125 -30.47 -5.46 -22.94
CA ASP A 125 -30.95 -4.14 -22.47
C ASP A 125 -30.03 -3.51 -21.40
N TYR A 126 -28.80 -4.01 -21.28
CA TYR A 126 -27.82 -3.50 -20.33
C TYR A 126 -26.96 -2.41 -20.96
N ALA A 127 -26.65 -1.37 -20.19
CA ALA A 127 -25.72 -0.31 -20.58
C ALA A 127 -24.50 -0.31 -19.66
N LEU A 128 -23.34 0.08 -20.19
CA LEU A 128 -22.13 0.24 -19.41
C LEU A 128 -22.23 1.52 -18.57
N ALA A 129 -22.40 1.39 -17.26
CA ALA A 129 -22.60 2.51 -16.34
C ALA A 129 -21.27 3.07 -15.80
N ALA A 130 -20.30 2.20 -15.50
CA ALA A 130 -18.99 2.60 -15.02
C ALA A 130 -17.91 1.58 -15.40
N VAL A 131 -16.67 2.07 -15.50
CA VAL A 131 -15.48 1.27 -15.79
C VAL A 131 -14.44 1.52 -14.71
N ASP A 132 -14.11 0.48 -13.96
CA ASP A 132 -13.05 0.46 -12.95
C ASP A 132 -11.82 -0.30 -13.47
N TRP A 133 -10.74 -0.26 -12.70
CA TRP A 133 -9.48 -0.93 -13.02
C TRP A 133 -9.57 -2.47 -13.07
N ASN A 134 -10.54 -3.09 -12.40
CA ASN A 134 -10.73 -4.54 -12.35
C ASN A 134 -12.19 -4.99 -12.50
N ALA A 135 -13.09 -4.06 -12.74
CA ALA A 135 -14.52 -4.33 -12.80
C ALA A 135 -15.20 -3.37 -13.75
N VAL A 136 -16.35 -3.80 -14.24
CA VAL A 136 -17.27 -2.94 -14.96
C VAL A 136 -18.64 -3.04 -14.31
N VAL A 137 -19.32 -1.91 -14.25
CA VAL A 137 -20.69 -1.84 -13.75
C VAL A 137 -21.60 -1.73 -14.96
N ILE A 138 -22.49 -2.70 -15.13
CA ILE A 138 -23.55 -2.64 -16.12
C ILE A 138 -24.87 -2.33 -15.40
N ALA A 139 -25.69 -1.46 -15.98
CA ALA A 139 -27.03 -1.15 -15.48
C ALA A 139 -28.06 -1.73 -16.45
N ASP A 140 -29.14 -2.31 -15.92
CA ASP A 140 -30.29 -2.69 -16.74
C ASP A 140 -31.18 -1.48 -17.08
N ALA A 141 -32.25 -1.71 -17.84
CA ALA A 141 -33.23 -0.68 -18.18
C ALA A 141 -33.97 -0.06 -16.95
N PHE A 142 -33.86 -0.68 -15.77
CA PHE A 142 -34.43 -0.22 -14.51
C PHE A 142 -33.37 0.38 -13.56
N ASP A 143 -32.18 0.68 -14.09
CA ASP A 143 -31.03 1.24 -13.35
C ASP A 143 -30.48 0.29 -12.26
N LYS A 144 -30.77 -1.00 -12.36
CA LYS A 144 -30.22 -2.02 -11.47
C LYS A 144 -28.80 -2.36 -11.91
N GLN A 145 -27.85 -2.03 -11.05
CA GLN A 145 -26.43 -2.21 -11.30
C GLN A 145 -25.95 -3.64 -10.99
N THR A 146 -25.21 -4.22 -11.92
CA THR A 146 -24.52 -5.50 -11.78
C THR A 146 -23.04 -5.29 -12.02
N VAL A 147 -22.21 -5.73 -11.08
CA VAL A 147 -20.76 -5.61 -11.16
C VAL A 147 -20.17 -6.88 -11.75
N ILE A 148 -19.53 -6.74 -12.91
CA ILE A 148 -18.78 -7.82 -13.56
C ILE A 148 -17.32 -7.61 -13.25
N ARG A 149 -16.73 -8.54 -12.51
CA ARG A 149 -15.31 -8.52 -12.17
C ARG A 149 -14.52 -9.28 -13.23
N MET A 150 -13.31 -8.81 -13.49
CA MET A 150 -12.34 -9.56 -14.28
C MET A 150 -12.05 -10.89 -13.56
N VAL A 151 -12.47 -12.02 -14.16
CA VAL A 151 -12.34 -13.35 -13.54
C VAL A 151 -10.90 -13.86 -13.60
N GLU A 152 -10.14 -13.38 -14.57
CA GLU A 152 -8.74 -13.74 -14.76
C GLU A 152 -7.89 -12.48 -14.66
N ALA A 153 -7.07 -12.37 -13.62
CA ALA A 153 -5.97 -11.42 -13.65
C ALA A 153 -5.06 -11.87 -14.80
N MET A 154 -5.22 -11.26 -15.97
CA MET A 154 -4.32 -11.53 -17.09
C MET A 154 -2.90 -11.40 -16.55
N PRO A 155 -2.11 -12.50 -16.51
CA PRO A 155 -0.73 -12.37 -16.15
C PRO A 155 -0.13 -11.45 -17.21
N LEU A 156 0.24 -10.23 -16.80
CA LEU A 156 1.14 -9.38 -17.56
C LEU A 156 2.54 -9.99 -17.49
N ASP A 157 2.68 -11.27 -17.80
CA ASP A 157 3.95 -11.87 -18.11
C ASP A 157 4.30 -11.46 -19.54
N GLN A 158 4.54 -10.17 -19.68
CA GLN A 158 5.06 -9.57 -20.90
C GLN A 158 6.59 -9.65 -20.90
N SER A 159 7.22 -10.34 -19.94
CA SER A 159 8.65 -10.60 -19.89
C SER A 159 9.13 -11.29 -21.17
N ASP A 160 8.35 -12.26 -21.66
CA ASP A 160 8.72 -13.06 -22.83
C ASP A 160 8.53 -12.33 -24.16
N ASN A 161 7.61 -11.35 -24.22
CA ASN A 161 7.33 -10.59 -25.45
C ASN A 161 8.12 -9.27 -25.54
N ILE A 162 8.62 -8.74 -24.42
CA ILE A 162 9.48 -7.56 -24.41
C ILE A 162 10.95 -7.97 -24.69
N ALA A 163 11.36 -9.19 -24.36
CA ALA A 163 12.71 -9.69 -24.66
C ALA A 163 13.01 -9.88 -26.16
N GLY A 164 11.98 -10.01 -27.01
CA GLY A 164 12.13 -10.27 -28.45
C GLY A 164 11.83 -9.10 -29.40
N ALA A 165 11.11 -8.06 -28.96
CA ALA A 165 10.52 -7.07 -29.88
C ALA A 165 11.01 -5.62 -29.70
N VAL A 166 11.84 -5.32 -28.70
CA VAL A 166 12.51 -4.00 -28.58
C VAL A 166 13.98 -4.09 -29.01
N SER A 167 14.20 -4.48 -30.27
CA SER A 167 15.38 -4.04 -30.99
C SER A 167 14.99 -2.76 -31.72
N ASN A 168 15.44 -1.61 -31.21
CA ASN A 168 15.51 -0.29 -31.85
C ASN A 168 14.75 -0.10 -33.19
N GLN A 169 13.42 -0.24 -33.18
CA GLN A 169 12.60 0.06 -34.35
C GLN A 169 12.46 1.58 -34.44
N ARG A 170 13.51 2.20 -34.98
CA ARG A 170 13.52 3.56 -35.53
C ARG A 170 12.23 3.77 -36.33
N LEU A 171 11.44 4.78 -35.95
CA LEU A 171 10.28 5.21 -36.74
C LEU A 171 10.68 5.31 -38.23
N PRO A 172 9.86 4.83 -39.18
CA PRO A 172 10.09 5.09 -40.59
C PRO A 172 9.86 6.58 -40.86
N ASP A 173 10.97 7.31 -40.96
CA ASP A 173 11.02 8.70 -41.40
C ASP A 173 10.73 8.74 -42.90
N HIS A 174 9.52 9.15 -43.27
CA HIS A 174 9.11 9.33 -44.66
C HIS A 174 9.74 10.62 -45.21
N THR A 175 11.01 10.56 -45.61
CA THR A 175 11.60 11.58 -46.49
C THR A 175 12.49 10.91 -47.53
N MET A 176 12.00 10.82 -48.76
CA MET A 176 12.70 10.25 -49.91
C MET A 176 13.80 11.18 -50.41
N LEU A 177 15.07 10.74 -50.36
CA LEU A 177 16.10 11.09 -51.34
C LEU A 177 17.07 9.90 -51.52
N PRO A 178 17.40 9.48 -52.75
CA PRO A 178 18.21 8.29 -52.99
C PRO A 178 19.69 8.66 -53.09
N THR A 179 20.60 7.91 -52.46
CA THR A 179 21.96 7.64 -52.98
C THR A 179 22.72 6.58 -52.15
N ALA A 180 23.23 5.60 -52.90
CA ALA A 180 24.38 4.70 -52.67
C ALA A 180 24.31 3.55 -51.64
N PRO A 181 24.69 2.32 -52.05
CA PRO A 181 24.94 1.20 -51.14
C PRO A 181 26.41 1.17 -50.68
N PRO A 182 26.70 0.66 -49.48
CA PRO A 182 27.97 0.03 -49.18
C PRO A 182 27.82 -1.45 -48.80
N PRO A 183 28.93 -2.21 -48.86
CA PRO A 183 28.94 -3.63 -49.20
C PRO A 183 28.91 -4.56 -47.99
N ALA A 184 28.51 -5.79 -48.25
CA ALA A 184 28.83 -6.96 -47.45
C ALA A 184 30.35 -7.15 -47.41
N ASP A 185 30.89 -7.47 -46.23
CA ASP A 185 31.60 -8.73 -46.01
C ASP A 185 32.41 -8.74 -44.68
N ILE A 186 32.48 -9.95 -44.13
CA ILE A 186 33.50 -10.50 -43.23
C ILE A 186 33.25 -10.43 -41.71
N ASP A 187 32.54 -11.46 -41.27
CA ASP A 187 33.05 -12.56 -40.42
C ASP A 187 33.77 -12.21 -39.10
N ASN A 188 33.12 -12.61 -38.00
CA ASN A 188 33.81 -13.27 -36.91
C ASN A 188 32.88 -14.34 -36.31
N GLU A 189 33.01 -15.56 -36.83
CA GLU A 189 32.62 -16.78 -36.14
C GLU A 189 33.65 -17.08 -35.04
N ALA A 190 33.21 -17.11 -33.79
CA ALA A 190 33.71 -18.08 -32.82
C ALA A 190 32.78 -18.17 -31.59
N ALA A 191 32.45 -19.43 -31.27
CA ALA A 191 31.92 -19.96 -30.02
C ALA A 191 30.40 -19.93 -29.80
N MET A 192 29.78 -21.02 -30.26
CA MET A 192 28.69 -21.73 -29.56
C MET A 192 28.88 -21.71 -28.03
N ALA A 193 27.80 -21.38 -27.32
CA ALA A 193 27.40 -22.10 -26.11
C ALA A 193 25.90 -21.87 -25.88
N GLY A 194 25.11 -22.95 -25.90
CA GLY A 194 23.82 -22.96 -25.24
C GLY A 194 23.98 -22.84 -23.72
N SER A 195 22.84 -22.59 -23.06
CA SER A 195 22.65 -22.44 -21.60
C SER A 195 23.39 -21.22 -21.03
N ASP A 196 22.70 -20.30 -20.36
CA ASP A 196 22.32 -20.43 -18.95
C ASP A 196 21.36 -19.23 -18.65
N ASP A 197 20.21 -19.31 -17.97
CA ASP A 197 20.01 -19.77 -16.58
C ASP A 197 21.26 -19.64 -15.69
N ARG A 198 22.02 -18.56 -15.92
CA ARG A 198 23.28 -18.26 -15.24
C ARG A 198 22.91 -17.39 -14.07
N ASP A 199 22.77 -18.04 -12.92
CA ASP A 199 23.06 -17.49 -11.60
C ASP A 199 22.93 -15.97 -11.52
N SER A 200 21.71 -15.49 -11.24
CA SER A 200 21.52 -14.15 -10.68
C SER A 200 22.17 -14.19 -9.28
N SER A 201 23.49 -14.16 -9.24
CA SER A 201 24.24 -14.12 -8.01
C SER A 201 23.73 -12.91 -7.22
N PRO A 202 23.46 -13.02 -5.92
CA PRO A 202 22.96 -11.90 -5.12
C PRO A 202 23.78 -10.62 -5.31
N GLN A 203 25.08 -10.75 -5.51
CA GLN A 203 26.00 -9.66 -5.84
C GLN A 203 25.68 -8.92 -7.15
N SER A 204 25.32 -9.61 -8.23
CA SER A 204 25.00 -8.98 -9.51
C SER A 204 23.67 -8.24 -9.46
N ALA A 205 22.67 -8.78 -8.75
CA ALA A 205 21.39 -8.11 -8.53
C ALA A 205 21.54 -6.82 -7.70
N ILE A 206 22.44 -6.81 -6.70
CA ILE A 206 22.72 -5.60 -5.92
C ILE A 206 23.47 -4.57 -6.77
N ALA A 207 24.36 -4.99 -7.70
CA ALA A 207 25.06 -4.08 -8.61
C ALA A 207 24.08 -3.30 -9.48
N GLU A 208 23.13 -4.01 -10.06
CA GLU A 208 22.07 -3.43 -10.90
C GLU A 208 21.16 -2.51 -10.09
N ALA A 209 20.81 -2.93 -8.88
CA ALA A 209 20.03 -2.10 -7.96
C ALA A 209 20.71 -0.76 -7.63
N VAL A 210 22.04 -0.74 -7.43
CA VAL A 210 22.81 0.48 -7.17
C VAL A 210 22.72 1.45 -8.35
N THR A 211 22.86 0.95 -9.58
CA THR A 211 22.79 1.76 -10.81
C THR A 211 21.38 2.32 -11.02
N GLU A 212 20.36 1.46 -10.96
CA GLU A 212 18.96 1.86 -11.18
C GLU A 212 18.47 2.85 -10.12
N LEU A 213 18.92 2.70 -8.87
CA LEU A 213 18.56 3.62 -7.80
C LEU A 213 19.25 4.99 -7.96
N GLN A 214 20.42 5.08 -8.58
CA GLN A 214 21.08 6.35 -8.91
C GLN A 214 20.47 7.03 -10.14
N GLU A 215 20.21 6.28 -11.20
CA GLU A 215 19.73 6.84 -12.46
C GLU A 215 18.22 7.13 -12.44
N ASN A 216 17.42 6.17 -11.96
CA ASN A 216 15.96 6.22 -12.00
C ASN A 216 15.31 5.68 -10.72
N PRO A 217 15.49 6.36 -9.58
CA PRO A 217 15.02 5.88 -8.28
C PRO A 217 13.52 5.61 -8.23
N ALA A 218 12.70 6.49 -8.80
CA ALA A 218 11.24 6.34 -8.77
C ALA A 218 10.78 5.04 -9.47
N SER A 219 11.39 4.72 -10.62
CA SER A 219 11.09 3.51 -11.37
C SER A 219 11.56 2.26 -10.62
N TYR A 220 12.79 2.29 -10.07
CA TYR A 220 13.34 1.19 -9.30
C TYR A 220 12.48 0.87 -8.07
N LEU A 221 12.15 1.88 -7.26
CA LEU A 221 11.33 1.73 -6.06
C LEU A 221 9.94 1.17 -6.39
N SER A 222 9.33 1.66 -7.47
CA SER A 222 8.02 1.17 -7.93
C SER A 222 8.05 -0.30 -8.33
N ARG A 223 9.09 -0.74 -9.07
CA ARG A 223 9.27 -2.15 -9.47
C ARG A 223 9.52 -3.06 -8.27
N MET A 224 10.26 -2.57 -7.28
CA MET A 224 10.52 -3.29 -6.02
C MET A 224 9.31 -3.25 -5.06
N GLY A 225 8.25 -2.51 -5.40
CA GLY A 225 7.06 -2.37 -4.59
C GLY A 225 7.32 -1.63 -3.28
N VAL A 226 8.25 -0.68 -3.27
CA VAL A 226 8.54 0.20 -2.14
C VAL A 226 8.24 1.65 -2.50
N MET A 227 7.81 2.44 -1.53
CA MET A 227 7.54 3.87 -1.71
C MET A 227 8.39 4.69 -0.74
N ALA A 228 9.03 5.75 -1.24
CA ALA A 228 9.74 6.69 -0.40
C ALA A 228 8.75 7.51 0.43
N SER A 229 8.93 7.52 1.75
CA SER A 229 8.10 8.24 2.72
C SER A 229 8.90 9.34 3.45
N GLY A 230 9.89 9.93 2.77
CA GLY A 230 10.71 11.05 3.24
C GLY A 230 11.74 10.73 4.34
N GLU A 231 11.46 9.77 5.22
CA GLU A 231 12.36 9.32 6.30
C GLU A 231 12.40 7.79 6.41
N SER A 232 11.74 7.09 5.49
CA SER A 232 11.69 5.64 5.45
C SER A 232 11.23 5.15 4.08
N TYR A 233 11.45 3.86 3.78
CA TYR A 233 10.81 3.17 2.68
C TYR A 233 9.62 2.35 3.17
N GLN A 234 8.43 2.66 2.68
CA GLN A 234 7.24 1.89 2.97
C GLN A 234 7.11 0.72 2.00
N VAL A 235 7.02 -0.49 2.53
CA VAL A 235 6.75 -1.71 1.79
C VAL A 235 5.29 -1.72 1.37
N THR A 236 5.01 -1.98 0.10
CA THR A 236 3.65 -2.06 -0.44
C THR A 236 3.28 -3.49 -0.78
N ALA A 237 2.00 -3.73 -1.08
CA ALA A 237 1.53 -5.02 -1.57
C ALA A 237 2.14 -5.43 -2.92
N ALA A 238 2.67 -4.46 -3.69
CA ALA A 238 3.35 -4.71 -4.97
C ALA A 238 4.74 -5.34 -4.80
N MET A 239 5.31 -5.39 -3.58
CA MET A 239 6.59 -6.06 -3.36
C MET A 239 6.46 -7.57 -3.63
N PRO A 240 7.34 -8.16 -4.47
CA PRO A 240 7.30 -9.59 -4.79
C PRO A 240 7.20 -10.47 -3.55
N ALA A 241 6.26 -11.41 -3.55
CA ALA A 241 5.95 -12.25 -2.38
C ALA A 241 7.17 -13.08 -1.92
N GLN A 242 8.00 -13.54 -2.85
CA GLN A 242 9.21 -14.29 -2.54
C GLN A 242 10.22 -13.46 -1.73
N LEU A 243 10.48 -12.22 -2.15
CA LEU A 243 11.39 -11.33 -1.46
C LEU A 243 10.86 -10.94 -0.08
N ARG A 244 9.58 -10.60 -0.02
CA ARG A 244 8.88 -10.22 1.20
C ARG A 244 8.91 -11.34 2.24
N ASN A 245 8.60 -12.58 1.85
CA ASN A 245 8.64 -13.74 2.74
C ASN A 245 10.07 -14.07 3.20
N ARG A 246 11.06 -13.98 2.30
CA ARG A 246 12.48 -14.23 2.63
C ARG A 246 12.99 -13.25 3.69
N LEU A 247 12.62 -11.98 3.57
CA LEU A 247 13.02 -10.92 4.50
C LEU A 247 12.10 -10.83 5.73
N GLY A 248 10.97 -11.56 5.77
CA GLY A 248 9.99 -11.46 6.85
C GLY A 248 9.25 -10.12 6.90
N LEU A 249 9.18 -9.42 5.76
CA LEU A 249 8.51 -8.12 5.63
C LEU A 249 7.00 -8.30 5.41
N GLU A 250 6.22 -7.29 5.78
CA GLU A 250 4.78 -7.21 5.55
C GLU A 250 4.42 -5.90 4.85
N PRO A 251 3.33 -5.86 4.05
CA PRO A 251 2.86 -4.60 3.48
C PRO A 251 2.52 -3.59 4.59
N GLY A 252 3.02 -2.36 4.47
CA GLY A 252 2.89 -1.32 5.49
C GLY A 252 4.12 -1.17 6.40
N ASP A 253 5.07 -2.11 6.34
CA ASP A 253 6.36 -2.01 7.02
C ASP A 253 7.14 -0.79 6.54
N LYS A 254 7.78 -0.07 7.46
CA LYS A 254 8.62 1.10 7.15
C LYS A 254 10.08 0.81 7.43
N VAL A 255 10.90 0.71 6.39
CA VAL A 255 12.35 0.56 6.53
C VAL A 255 12.95 1.91 6.93
N ILE A 256 13.51 1.99 8.13
CA ILE A 256 14.06 3.22 8.71
C ILE A 256 15.58 3.29 8.54
N THR A 257 16.29 2.17 8.69
CA THR A 257 17.74 2.12 8.55
C THR A 257 18.22 0.85 7.86
N VAL A 258 19.35 0.96 7.16
CA VAL A 258 20.08 -0.17 6.56
C VAL A 258 21.55 -0.04 6.97
N ASN A 259 22.10 -1.10 7.58
CA ASN A 259 23.43 -1.13 8.20
C ASN A 259 23.68 0.02 9.18
N GLY A 260 22.62 0.47 9.89
CA GLY A 260 22.67 1.59 10.83
C GLY A 260 22.61 2.98 10.19
N GLN A 261 22.54 3.06 8.86
CA GLN A 261 22.38 4.30 8.12
C GLN A 261 20.90 4.56 7.82
N SER A 262 20.43 5.79 8.04
CA SER A 262 19.05 6.21 7.72
C SER A 262 18.80 6.12 6.22
N VAL A 263 17.60 5.70 5.84
CA VAL A 263 17.17 5.57 4.44
C VAL A 263 15.85 6.28 4.17
N GLY A 264 15.54 6.53 2.90
CA GLY A 264 14.25 7.10 2.47
C GLY A 264 14.22 8.62 2.36
N ASN A 265 15.26 9.31 2.83
CA ASN A 265 15.42 10.76 2.65
C ASN A 265 15.79 11.12 1.21
N ASN A 266 16.70 10.38 0.60
CA ASN A 266 17.08 10.60 -0.78
C ASN A 266 17.47 9.27 -1.44
N PRO A 267 16.58 8.71 -2.29
CA PRO A 267 16.84 7.43 -2.95
C PRO A 267 18.17 7.33 -3.69
N ALA A 268 18.57 8.39 -4.39
CA ALA A 268 19.84 8.38 -5.12
C ALA A 268 21.07 8.29 -4.19
N GLN A 269 20.98 8.84 -2.97
CA GLN A 269 22.05 8.74 -1.97
C GLN A 269 22.07 7.38 -1.28
N ASP A 270 20.89 6.76 -1.11
CA ASP A 270 20.75 5.44 -0.50
C ASP A 270 21.42 4.33 -1.33
N ALA A 271 21.69 4.58 -2.62
CA ALA A 271 22.47 3.69 -3.47
C ALA A 271 23.88 3.42 -2.94
N GLY A 272 24.50 4.38 -2.25
CA GLY A 272 25.80 4.16 -1.59
C GLY A 272 25.73 3.12 -0.47
N ILE A 273 24.58 3.01 0.20
CA ILE A 273 24.36 2.03 1.28
C ILE A 273 24.25 0.63 0.67
N LEU A 274 23.55 0.49 -0.47
CA LEU A 274 23.47 -0.76 -1.20
C LEU A 274 24.86 -1.20 -1.72
N GLN A 275 25.69 -0.26 -2.17
CA GLN A 275 27.06 -0.55 -2.57
C GLN A 275 27.90 -1.08 -1.39
N GLN A 276 27.70 -0.57 -0.19
CA GLN A 276 28.34 -1.11 1.01
C GLN A 276 27.85 -2.53 1.32
N VAL A 277 26.54 -2.78 1.25
CA VAL A 277 25.95 -4.12 1.43
C VAL A 277 26.53 -5.11 0.42
N GLN A 278 26.74 -4.69 -0.82
CA GLN A 278 27.36 -5.52 -1.85
C GLN A 278 28.78 -5.96 -1.49
N GLN A 279 29.56 -5.05 -0.90
CA GLN A 279 30.95 -5.31 -0.50
C GLN A 279 31.04 -6.19 0.74
N THR A 280 30.12 -6.03 1.68
CA THR A 280 30.09 -6.80 2.93
C THR A 280 29.40 -8.16 2.77
N GLY A 281 28.53 -8.32 1.77
CA GLY A 281 27.67 -9.50 1.62
C GLY A 281 26.61 -9.63 2.71
N GLU A 282 26.45 -8.60 3.54
CA GLU A 282 25.53 -8.62 4.69
C GLU A 282 24.76 -7.30 4.79
N ALA A 283 23.46 -7.41 5.07
CA ALA A 283 22.58 -6.30 5.37
C ALA A 283 21.86 -6.49 6.70
N GLN A 284 21.93 -5.48 7.56
CA GLN A 284 21.10 -5.32 8.75
C GLN A 284 20.05 -4.23 8.49
N ILE A 285 18.79 -4.61 8.40
CA ILE A 285 17.69 -3.72 8.03
C ILE A 285 16.81 -3.53 9.28
N GLN A 286 16.58 -2.28 9.69
CA GLN A 286 15.60 -1.97 10.74
C GLN A 286 14.31 -1.50 10.11
N VAL A 287 13.21 -2.08 10.59
CA VAL A 287 11.88 -1.91 10.04
C VAL A 287 10.92 -1.61 11.17
N GLN A 288 10.06 -0.61 10.97
CA GLN A 288 8.98 -0.29 11.89
C GLN A 288 7.67 -0.91 11.39
N ARG A 289 7.07 -1.77 12.23
CA ARG A 289 5.75 -2.38 12.03
C ARG A 289 4.81 -1.86 13.12
N GLY A 290 3.92 -0.95 12.73
CA GLY A 290 3.11 -0.20 13.70
C GLY A 290 4.00 0.58 14.67
N GLU A 291 4.01 0.19 15.94
CA GLU A 291 4.82 0.80 17.00
C GLU A 291 6.12 0.02 17.33
N GLN A 292 6.32 -1.15 16.72
CA GLN A 292 7.46 -2.03 17.01
C GLN A 292 8.57 -1.85 15.98
N VAL A 293 9.84 -1.83 16.44
CA VAL A 293 11.01 -1.85 15.55
C VAL A 293 11.61 -3.25 15.54
N ILE A 294 11.67 -3.84 14.36
CA ILE A 294 12.20 -5.18 14.08
C ILE A 294 13.53 -5.02 13.34
N THR A 295 14.54 -5.82 13.72
CA THR A 295 15.82 -5.88 13.01
C THR A 295 15.91 -7.18 12.24
N ILE A 296 16.08 -7.07 10.92
CA ILE A 296 16.25 -8.18 9.99
C ILE A 296 17.72 -8.23 9.58
N ARG A 297 18.31 -9.42 9.56
CA ARG A 297 19.68 -9.64 9.07
C ARG A 297 19.63 -10.58 7.89
N GLN A 298 20.21 -10.15 6.78
CA GLN A 298 20.28 -10.92 5.55
C GLN A 298 21.74 -11.06 5.14
N GLN A 299 22.13 -12.27 4.78
CA GLN A 299 23.40 -12.58 4.16
C GLN A 299 23.14 -12.94 2.69
N PHE A 300 24.00 -12.48 1.80
CA PHE A 300 23.89 -12.59 0.35
C PHE A 300 25.04 -13.42 -0.22
#